data_AF-A0A4Q3U7D5-F1
#
_entry.id   AF-A0A4Q3U7D5-F1
#
_cell.length_a   1.000
_cell.length_b   1.000
_cell.length_c   1.000
_cell.angle_alpha   90.00
_cell.angle_beta   90.00
_cell.angle_gamma   90.00
#
_symmetry.space_group_name_H-M   'P 1'
#
loop_
_entity.id
_entity.type
_entity.pdbx_description
1 polymer ?
#
loop_
_entity_poly.entity_id
_entity_poly.type
_entity_poly.pdbx_seq_one_letter_code
_entity_poly.pdbx_strand_id
1 'polypeptide(L)'
;MSGFKRLLNELRWDDHRYYHHSLINQSLHFLSASAFICAYILLFHDPALASLLGWLVAMTSRQAGHFFFEPKGYDEVNQATHEHKEDIKVGYNLFRKYVFMGIWAAIPLLLWLDPTALGLFAAHNGPMEFIRHLG
;
A
#
# COMPACT_ATOMS: atom_id res chain seq x y z
N MET A 1 -21.20 -10.83 -20.72
CA MET A 1 -19.87 -10.95 -20.05
C MET A 1 -18.77 -10.05 -20.65
N SER A 2 -19.04 -9.20 -21.65
CA SER A 2 -18.04 -8.29 -22.26
C SER A 2 -17.81 -6.98 -21.48
N GLY A 3 -18.78 -6.53 -20.68
CA GLY A 3 -18.70 -5.26 -19.96
C GLY A 3 -17.61 -5.22 -18.89
N PHE A 4 -17.50 -6.26 -18.07
CA PHE A 4 -16.55 -6.29 -16.94
C PHE A 4 -15.08 -6.26 -17.38
N LYS A 5 -14.69 -7.07 -18.37
CA LYS A 5 -13.31 -7.09 -18.88
C LYS A 5 -12.91 -5.74 -19.50
N ARG A 6 -13.84 -5.09 -20.20
CA ARG A 6 -13.62 -3.76 -20.78
C ARG A 6 -13.43 -2.71 -19.69
N LEU A 7 -14.30 -2.73 -18.67
CA LEU A 7 -14.16 -1.87 -17.49
C LEU A 7 -12.80 -2.06 -16.81
N LEU A 8 -12.37 -3.30 -16.58
CA LEU A 8 -11.04 -3.56 -16.00
C LEU A 8 -9.89 -3.01 -16.84
N ASN A 9 -10.00 -3.08 -18.18
CA ASN A 9 -8.99 -2.52 -19.07
C ASN A 9 -8.94 -1.00 -18.95
N GLU A 10 -10.11 -0.34 -18.97
CA GLU A 10 -10.25 1.10 -18.78
C GLU A 10 -9.66 1.56 -17.44
N LEU A 11 -10.02 0.90 -16.34
CA LEU A 11 -9.48 1.23 -15.00
C LEU A 11 -7.96 1.11 -14.93
N ARG A 12 -7.36 0.11 -15.61
CA ARG A 12 -5.89 -0.05 -15.66
C ARG A 12 -5.23 1.02 -16.51
N TRP A 13 -5.86 1.39 -17.62
CA TRP A 13 -5.39 2.45 -18.48
C TRP A 13 -5.45 3.80 -17.77
N ASP A 14 -6.55 4.08 -17.08
CA ASP A 14 -6.74 5.30 -16.32
C ASP A 14 -5.73 5.44 -15.17
N ASP A 15 -5.46 4.36 -14.42
CA ASP A 15 -4.44 4.38 -13.38
C ASP A 15 -3.05 4.77 -13.94
N HIS A 16 -2.68 4.21 -15.09
CA HIS A 16 -1.41 4.53 -15.74
C HIS A 16 -1.37 5.95 -16.35
N ARG A 17 -2.49 6.38 -16.93
CA ARG A 17 -2.62 7.68 -17.60
C ARG A 17 -2.59 8.85 -16.61
N TYR A 18 -3.30 8.71 -15.49
CA TYR A 18 -3.62 9.81 -14.58
C TYR A 18 -2.70 9.93 -13.36
N TYR A 19 -1.87 8.93 -13.10
CA TYR A 19 -1.02 8.88 -11.92
C TYR A 19 0.43 8.52 -12.27
N HIS A 20 1.33 8.72 -11.31
CA HIS A 20 2.77 8.51 -11.44
C HIS A 20 3.46 9.55 -12.32
N HIS A 21 2.99 10.81 -12.28
CA HIS A 21 3.60 11.88 -13.05
C HIS A 21 4.87 12.44 -12.41
N SER A 22 5.06 12.20 -11.11
CA SER A 22 6.22 12.64 -10.36
C SER A 22 7.36 11.61 -10.43
N LEU A 23 8.57 12.05 -10.80
CA LEU A 23 9.76 11.20 -10.80
C LEU A 23 10.07 10.61 -9.42
N ILE A 24 9.82 11.38 -8.35
CA ILE A 24 9.99 10.88 -6.98
C ILE A 24 8.98 9.77 -6.71
N ASN A 25 7.71 9.96 -7.10
CA ASN A 25 6.70 8.91 -6.98
C ASN A 25 7.10 7.65 -7.76
N GLN A 26 7.52 7.78 -9.02
CA GLN A 26 8.00 6.67 -9.83
C GLN A 26 9.19 5.94 -9.20
N SER A 27 10.14 6.68 -8.64
CA SER A 27 11.32 6.11 -7.97
C SER A 27 10.94 5.32 -6.71
N LEU A 28 9.99 5.83 -5.93
CA LEU A 28 9.44 5.13 -4.77
C LEU A 28 8.65 3.88 -5.18
N HIS A 29 7.93 3.92 -6.31
CA HIS A 29 7.29 2.74 -6.89
C HIS A 29 8.31 1.68 -7.30
N PHE A 30 9.44 2.08 -7.89
CA PHE A 30 10.52 1.17 -8.25
C PHE A 30 11.17 0.52 -7.02
N LEU A 31 11.46 1.31 -5.98
CA LEU A 31 11.94 0.79 -4.70
C LEU A 31 10.93 -0.20 -4.10
N SER A 32 9.65 0.17 -4.07
CA SER A 32 8.55 -0.68 -3.61
C SER A 32 8.50 -2.01 -4.36
N ALA A 33 8.51 -1.97 -5.69
CA ALA A 33 8.46 -3.17 -6.53
C ALA A 33 9.68 -4.09 -6.28
N SER A 34 10.87 -3.51 -6.15
CA SER A 34 12.10 -4.27 -5.83
C SER A 34 12.01 -4.93 -4.45
N ALA A 35 11.52 -4.20 -3.44
CA ALA A 35 11.32 -4.74 -2.10
C ALA A 35 10.28 -5.87 -2.09
N PHE A 36 9.20 -5.77 -2.89
CA PHE A 36 8.22 -6.86 -3.03
C PHE A 36 8.81 -8.12 -3.65
N ILE A 37 9.70 -7.99 -4.65
CA ILE A 37 10.40 -9.16 -5.22
C ILE A 37 11.23 -9.85 -4.14
N CYS A 38 12.00 -9.09 -3.36
CA CYS A 38 12.76 -9.64 -2.24
C CYS A 38 11.85 -10.29 -1.18
N ALA A 39 10.71 -9.67 -0.86
CA ALA A 39 9.73 -10.22 0.08
C ALA A 39 9.15 -11.55 -0.42
N TYR A 40 8.84 -11.68 -1.71
CA TYR A 40 8.35 -12.94 -2.29
C TYR A 40 9.38 -14.07 -2.24
N ILE A 41 10.66 -13.75 -2.43
CA ILE A 41 11.73 -14.74 -2.27
C ILE A 41 11.84 -15.14 -0.79
N LEU A 42 11.84 -14.15 0.11
CA LEU A 42 12.00 -14.36 1.55
C LEU A 42 10.82 -15.12 2.19
N LEU A 43 9.61 -15.02 1.62
CA LEU A 43 8.40 -15.68 2.12
C LEU A 43 8.57 -17.19 2.33
N PHE A 44 9.40 -17.85 1.50
CA PHE A 44 9.67 -19.28 1.60
C PHE A 44 10.64 -19.66 2.72
N HIS A 45 11.31 -18.67 3.33
CA HIS A 45 12.32 -18.88 4.37
C HIS A 45 11.88 -18.30 5.72
N ASP A 46 11.34 -17.08 5.73
CA ASP A 46 10.87 -16.40 6.92
C ASP A 46 9.63 -15.54 6.56
N PRO A 47 8.41 -16.06 6.76
CA PRO A 47 7.19 -15.35 6.39
C PRO A 47 6.98 -14.07 7.21
N ALA A 48 7.41 -14.05 8.48
CA ALA A 48 7.30 -12.87 9.33
C ALA A 48 8.20 -11.74 8.80
N LEU A 49 9.46 -12.06 8.49
CA LEU A 49 10.37 -11.06 7.94
C LEU A 49 9.96 -10.60 6.53
N ALA A 50 9.43 -11.51 5.70
CA ALA A 50 8.88 -11.18 4.39
C ALA A 50 7.71 -10.19 4.49
N SER A 51 6.79 -10.42 5.43
CA SER A 51 5.66 -9.53 5.69
C SER A 51 6.13 -8.17 6.20
N LEU A 52 7.09 -8.12 7.15
CA LEU A 52 7.69 -6.87 7.63
C LEU A 52 8.35 -6.08 6.50
N LEU A 53 9.10 -6.73 5.61
CA LEU A 53 9.70 -6.07 4.45
C LEU A 53 8.62 -5.53 3.49
N GLY A 54 7.60 -6.33 3.22
CA GLY A 54 6.47 -5.95 2.37
C GLY A 54 5.72 -4.74 2.93
N TRP A 55 5.43 -4.71 4.21
CA TRP A 55 4.68 -3.62 4.83
C TRP A 55 5.52 -2.38 5.11
N LEU A 56 6.66 -2.53 5.79
CA LEU A 56 7.45 -1.40 6.28
C LEU A 56 8.21 -0.70 5.17
N VAL A 57 8.71 -1.43 4.18
CA VAL A 57 9.50 -0.86 3.08
C VAL A 57 8.66 -0.76 1.83
N ALA A 58 8.10 -1.87 1.36
CA ALA A 58 7.47 -1.91 0.04
C ALA A 58 6.17 -1.08 0.01
N MET A 59 5.26 -1.28 0.96
CA MET A 59 4.01 -0.52 1.02
C MET A 59 4.24 0.92 1.43
N THR A 60 5.04 1.19 2.47
CA THR A 60 5.32 2.58 2.90
C THR A 60 5.91 3.43 1.79
N SER A 61 6.90 2.93 1.03
CA SER A 61 7.49 3.68 -0.09
C SER A 61 6.45 4.00 -1.18
N ARG A 62 5.68 3.01 -1.62
CA ARG A 62 4.59 3.20 -2.59
C ARG A 62 3.57 4.24 -2.11
N GLN A 63 3.14 4.11 -0.88
CA GLN A 63 2.11 4.97 -0.31
C GLN A 63 2.65 6.39 -0.12
N ALA A 64 3.89 6.55 0.32
CA ALA A 64 4.56 7.85 0.38
C ALA A 64 4.59 8.55 -0.99
N GLY A 65 4.89 7.80 -2.05
CA GLY A 65 4.83 8.26 -3.43
C GLY A 65 3.45 8.84 -3.78
N HIS A 66 2.39 8.06 -3.56
CA HIS A 66 1.01 8.50 -3.83
C HIS A 66 0.53 9.65 -2.94
N PHE A 67 0.91 9.69 -1.66
CA PHE A 67 0.35 10.64 -0.71
C PHE A 67 1.03 12.00 -0.73
N PHE A 68 2.36 12.00 -0.83
CA PHE A 68 3.19 13.19 -0.64
C PHE A 68 3.76 13.75 -1.94
N PHE A 69 4.02 12.90 -2.93
CA PHE A 69 4.76 13.30 -4.13
C PHE A 69 3.93 13.30 -5.40
N GLU A 70 2.76 12.64 -5.41
CA GLU A 70 1.85 12.70 -6.54
C GLU A 70 1.09 14.04 -6.56
N PRO A 71 1.11 14.78 -7.68
CA PRO A 71 0.41 16.05 -7.80
C PRO A 71 -1.11 15.90 -7.66
N LYS A 72 -1.71 16.72 -6.79
CA LYS A 72 -3.18 16.80 -6.57
C LYS A 72 -3.82 18.03 -7.22
N GLY A 73 -3.06 18.74 -8.07
CA GLY A 73 -3.54 19.88 -8.83
C GLY A 73 -4.29 19.47 -10.10
N TYR A 74 -4.58 20.46 -10.93
CA TYR A 74 -5.10 20.22 -12.27
C TYR A 74 -4.03 19.54 -13.14
N ASP A 75 -4.45 18.53 -13.88
CA ASP A 75 -3.61 17.77 -14.80
C ASP A 75 -3.74 18.36 -16.20
N GLU A 76 -2.77 19.19 -16.58
CA GLU A 76 -2.78 19.88 -17.88
C GLU A 76 -2.65 18.91 -19.07
N VAL A 77 -1.97 17.77 -18.89
CA VAL A 77 -1.76 16.78 -19.96
C VAL A 77 -3.06 16.05 -20.28
N ASN A 78 -3.79 15.67 -19.24
CA ASN A 78 -5.05 14.94 -19.41
C ASN A 78 -6.31 15.80 -19.32
N GLN A 79 -6.15 17.11 -19.08
CA GLN A 79 -7.22 18.08 -18.89
C GLN A 79 -8.25 17.63 -17.84
N ALA A 80 -7.75 17.21 -16.67
CA ALA A 80 -8.56 16.60 -15.63
C ALA A 80 -8.29 17.21 -14.25
N THR A 81 -9.36 17.45 -13.49
CA THR A 81 -9.26 17.85 -12.08
C THR A 81 -8.90 16.64 -11.21
N HIS A 82 -8.29 16.88 -10.05
CA HIS A 82 -8.02 15.81 -9.09
C HIS A 82 -9.31 15.12 -8.60
N GLU A 83 -10.37 15.89 -8.36
CA GLU A 83 -11.69 15.37 -7.97
C GLU A 83 -12.24 14.40 -9.01
N HIS A 84 -12.20 14.76 -10.30
CA HIS A 84 -12.63 13.87 -11.37
C HIS A 84 -11.82 12.56 -11.38
N LYS A 85 -10.49 12.66 -11.26
CA LYS A 85 -9.61 11.48 -11.22
C LYS A 85 -9.92 10.56 -10.03
N GLU A 86 -10.29 11.13 -8.89
CA GLU A 86 -10.64 10.38 -7.68
C GLU A 86 -12.06 9.76 -7.75
N ASP A 87 -12.99 10.39 -8.45
CA ASP A 87 -14.36 9.89 -8.64
C ASP A 87 -14.43 8.67 -9.56
N ILE A 88 -13.62 8.65 -10.63
CA ILE A 88 -13.56 7.50 -11.56
C ILE A 88 -12.77 6.31 -10.98
N LYS A 89 -12.06 6.50 -9.87
CA LYS A 89 -11.39 5.41 -9.15
C LYS A 89 -12.38 4.56 -8.36
N VAL A 90 -12.83 3.49 -8.99
CA VAL A 90 -13.78 2.54 -8.37
C VAL A 90 -13.18 1.83 -7.14
N GLY A 91 -11.86 1.56 -7.14
CA GLY A 91 -11.19 0.77 -6.10
C GLY A 91 -10.65 1.57 -4.92
N TYR A 92 -9.45 2.13 -5.07
CA TYR A 92 -8.66 2.72 -3.98
C TYR A 92 -8.37 4.20 -4.23
N ASN A 93 -9.38 5.04 -4.08
CA ASN A 93 -9.19 6.48 -3.98
C ASN A 93 -8.37 6.85 -2.73
N LEU A 94 -7.90 8.09 -2.67
CA LEU A 94 -6.96 8.59 -1.66
C LEU A 94 -7.54 8.47 -0.25
N PHE A 95 -8.83 8.76 -0.06
CA PHE A 95 -9.50 8.62 1.22
C PHE A 95 -9.48 7.18 1.73
N ARG A 96 -9.84 6.21 0.88
CA ARG A 96 -9.77 4.78 1.24
C ARG A 96 -8.34 4.34 1.54
N LYS A 97 -7.35 4.90 0.85
CA LYS A 97 -5.93 4.66 1.18
C LYS A 97 -5.59 5.21 2.57
N TYR A 98 -6.05 6.40 2.96
CA TYR A 98 -5.82 6.94 4.31
C TYR A 98 -6.43 6.04 5.40
N VAL A 99 -7.68 5.62 5.22
CA VAL A 99 -8.36 4.71 6.17
C VAL A 99 -7.57 3.41 6.31
N PHE A 100 -7.18 2.81 5.18
CA PHE A 100 -6.41 1.57 5.17
C PHE A 100 -5.06 1.72 5.90
N MET A 101 -4.30 2.78 5.61
CA MET A 101 -3.02 3.04 6.29
C MET A 101 -3.21 3.33 7.79
N GLY A 102 -4.30 4.01 8.16
CA GLY A 102 -4.64 4.26 9.56
C GLY A 102 -4.93 2.97 10.33
N ILE A 103 -5.72 2.08 9.75
CA ILE A 103 -5.97 0.75 10.35
C ILE A 103 -4.66 -0.02 10.49
N TRP A 104 -3.83 -0.03 9.45
CA TRP A 104 -2.55 -0.73 9.48
C TRP A 104 -1.61 -0.17 10.56
N ALA A 105 -1.52 1.16 10.68
CA ALA A 105 -0.72 1.83 11.71
C ALA A 105 -1.23 1.58 13.15
N ALA A 106 -2.49 1.18 13.31
CA ALA A 106 -3.07 0.84 14.61
C ALA A 106 -2.75 -0.60 15.05
N ILE A 107 -2.38 -1.50 14.14
CA ILE A 107 -2.09 -2.91 14.45
C ILE A 107 -1.03 -3.07 15.55
N PRO A 108 0.13 -2.36 15.51
CA PRO A 108 1.12 -2.45 16.59
C PRO A 108 0.58 -2.05 17.96
N LEU A 109 -0.32 -1.06 18.01
CA LEU A 109 -0.93 -0.62 19.27
C LEU A 109 -1.90 -1.67 19.80
N LEU A 110 -2.71 -2.27 18.93
CA LEU A 110 -3.63 -3.34 19.31
C LEU A 110 -2.87 -4.55 19.88
N LEU A 111 -1.80 -4.98 19.19
CA LEU A 111 -0.99 -6.10 19.66
C LEU A 111 -0.21 -5.77 20.94
N TRP A 112 0.20 -4.52 21.14
CA TRP A 112 0.85 -4.10 22.37
C TRP A 112 -0.10 -4.11 23.57
N LEU A 113 -1.37 -3.72 23.37
CA LEU A 113 -2.40 -3.73 24.41
C LEU A 113 -2.90 -5.13 24.74
N ASP A 114 -3.04 -5.99 23.73
CA ASP A 114 -3.36 -7.41 23.90
C ASP A 114 -2.33 -8.27 23.13
N PRO A 115 -1.22 -8.67 23.80
CA PRO A 115 -0.17 -9.50 23.22
C PRO A 115 -0.62 -10.83 22.65
N THR A 116 -1.82 -11.30 23.02
CA THR A 116 -2.40 -12.56 22.53
C THR A 116 -3.29 -12.37 21.31
N ALA A 117 -3.56 -11.14 20.89
CA ALA A 117 -4.49 -10.78 19.82
C ALA A 117 -5.84 -11.51 19.97
N LEU A 118 -6.55 -11.26 21.08
CA LEU A 118 -7.82 -11.88 21.44
C LEU A 118 -7.70 -13.41 21.63
N GLY A 119 -6.55 -13.89 22.11
CA GLY A 119 -6.27 -15.31 22.31
C GLY A 119 -5.92 -16.09 21.04
N LEU A 120 -5.68 -15.42 19.91
CA LEU A 120 -5.24 -16.07 18.66
C LEU A 120 -3.80 -16.59 18.74
N PHE A 121 -2.94 -15.92 19.53
CA PHE A 121 -1.52 -16.25 19.66
C PHE A 121 -1.09 -16.36 21.12
N ALA A 122 0.05 -17.01 21.35
CA ALA A 122 0.76 -16.86 22.62
C ALA A 122 1.21 -15.41 22.79
N ALA A 123 1.28 -14.90 24.02
CA ALA A 123 1.83 -13.57 24.27
C ALA A 123 3.31 -13.52 23.86
N HIS A 124 3.70 -12.48 23.14
CA HIS A 124 5.11 -12.25 22.81
C HIS A 124 5.94 -11.96 24.07
N ASN A 125 7.16 -12.47 24.14
CA ASN A 125 8.10 -12.25 25.22
C ASN A 125 9.25 -11.33 24.77
N GLY A 126 9.03 -10.02 24.94
CA GLY A 126 10.00 -8.98 24.62
C GLY A 126 9.93 -8.42 23.18
N PRO A 127 10.82 -7.48 22.83
CA PRO A 127 10.70 -6.67 21.62
C PRO A 127 10.82 -7.45 20.31
N MET A 128 11.66 -8.49 20.28
CA MET A 128 11.89 -9.26 19.07
C MET A 128 10.66 -10.08 18.70
N GLU A 129 10.08 -10.80 19.66
CA GLU A 129 8.86 -11.59 19.43
C GLU A 129 7.68 -10.67 19.07
N PHE A 130 7.58 -9.49 19.68
CA PHE A 130 6.59 -8.48 19.29
C PHE A 130 6.73 -8.09 17.82
N ILE A 131 7.93 -7.74 17.36
CA ILE A 131 8.18 -7.38 15.96
C ILE A 131 7.85 -8.56 15.03
N ARG A 132 8.20 -9.79 15.43
CA ARG A 132 7.89 -10.99 14.64
C ARG A 132 6.39 -11.26 14.56
N HIS A 133 5.61 -10.95 15.60
CA HIS A 133 4.14 -11.07 15.54
C HIS A 133 3.46 -10.02 14.66
N LEU A 134 4.14 -8.89 14.39
CA LEU A 134 3.64 -7.87 13.46
C LEU A 134 3.86 -8.23 11.98
N GLY A 135 4.76 -9.19 11.70
CA GLY A 135 5.01 -9.73 10.37
C GLY A 135 4.10 -10.91 10.09
#